data_AF-A0A1M4TT48-F1
#
_entry.id   AF-A0A1M4TT48-F1
#
_cell.length_a   1.000
_cell.length_b   1.000
_cell.length_c   1.000
_cell.angle_alpha   90.00
_cell.angle_beta   90.00
_cell.angle_gamma   90.00
#
_symmetry.space_group_name_H-M   'P 1'
#
loop_
_entity.id
_entity.type
_entity.pdbx_description
1 polymer ?
#
loop_
_entity_poly.entity_id
_entity_poly.type
_entity_poly.pdbx_seq_one_letter_code
_entity_poly.pdbx_strand_id
1 'polypeptide(L)'
;MTRIKPFIIRLLFIAVPLLLLYFYAQMAFEANRQKEHPTDAGLGIAILLVFILIVLFIGFLVDFIKNLRRKQYKIAGFDFCLLLLFTIPVIYIGCLMTSRECFCGWLIDTIDFAR
;
A
#
# COMPACT_ATOMS: atom_id res chain seq x y z
N MET A 1 -11.38 28.88 -2.17
CA MET A 1 -12.19 27.65 -1.92
C MET A 1 -11.93 26.55 -2.97
N THR A 2 -10.71 26.42 -3.53
CA THR A 2 -10.49 25.76 -4.84
C THR A 2 -9.33 24.74 -4.85
N ARG A 3 -9.05 24.05 -3.74
CA ARG A 3 -8.11 22.90 -3.70
C ARG A 3 -8.63 21.63 -3.02
N ILE A 4 -9.84 21.67 -2.46
CA ILE A 4 -10.41 20.54 -1.71
C ILE A 4 -10.92 19.45 -2.66
N LYS A 5 -11.60 19.82 -3.76
CA LYS A 5 -12.10 18.86 -4.76
C LYS A 5 -11.02 17.92 -5.33
N PRO A 6 -9.88 18.40 -5.84
CA PRO A 6 -8.84 17.51 -6.36
C PRO A 6 -8.20 16.65 -5.27
N PHE A 7 -8.11 17.16 -4.04
CA PHE A 7 -7.63 16.39 -2.90
C PHE A 7 -8.56 15.23 -2.54
N ILE A 8 -9.88 15.49 -2.44
CA ILE A 8 -10.89 14.46 -2.17
C ILE A 8 -10.87 13.39 -3.25
N ILE A 9 -10.76 13.77 -4.52
CA ILE A 9 -10.70 12.81 -5.62
C ILE A 9 -9.47 11.90 -5.48
N ARG A 10 -8.29 12.46 -5.20
CA ARG A 10 -7.08 11.67 -4.96
C ARG A 10 -7.21 10.72 -3.76
N LEU A 11 -7.81 11.20 -2.68
CA LEU A 11 -8.07 10.38 -1.51
C LEU A 11 -9.03 9.22 -1.84
N LEU A 12 -10.08 9.47 -2.62
CA LEU A 12 -11.00 8.43 -3.08
C LEU A 12 -10.31 7.41 -3.97
N PHE A 13 -9.42 7.83 -4.88
CA PHE A 13 -8.64 6.91 -5.71
C PHE A 13 -7.75 5.98 -4.89
N ILE A 14 -7.25 6.41 -3.72
CA ILE A 14 -6.51 5.54 -2.79
C ILE A 14 -7.49 4.68 -1.98
N ALA A 15 -8.52 5.30 -1.40
CA ALA A 15 -9.38 4.66 -0.43
C ALA A 15 -10.26 3.57 -1.04
N VAL A 16 -10.80 3.80 -2.24
CA VAL A 16 -11.69 2.83 -2.91
C VAL A 16 -11.05 1.46 -3.12
N PRO A 17 -9.88 1.32 -3.77
CA PRO A 17 -9.27 0.01 -3.98
C PRO A 17 -8.87 -0.67 -2.65
N LEU A 18 -8.43 0.11 -1.65
CA LEU A 18 -8.08 -0.43 -0.34
C LEU A 18 -9.31 -0.91 0.45
N LEU A 19 -10.42 -0.17 0.39
CA LEU A 19 -11.70 -0.57 1.01
C LEU A 19 -12.28 -1.82 0.33
N LEU A 20 -12.24 -1.88 -1.00
CA LEU A 20 -12.67 -3.07 -1.74
C LEU A 20 -11.84 -4.29 -1.35
N LEU A 21 -10.51 -4.12 -1.25
CA LEU A 21 -9.63 -5.19 -0.78
C LEU A 21 -9.95 -5.59 0.66
N TYR A 22 -10.26 -4.64 1.55
CA TYR A 22 -10.62 -4.92 2.93
C TYR A 22 -11.89 -5.78 3.03
N PHE A 23 -12.96 -5.39 2.33
CA PHE A 23 -14.20 -6.18 2.32
C PHE A 23 -13.98 -7.56 1.69
N TYR A 24 -13.23 -7.61 0.60
CA TYR A 24 -12.85 -8.89 -0.02
C TYR A 24 -12.06 -9.77 0.95
N ALA A 25 -11.10 -9.21 1.67
CA ALA A 25 -10.30 -9.92 2.66
C ALA A 25 -11.16 -10.49 3.79
N GLN A 26 -12.10 -9.70 4.33
CA GLN A 26 -13.03 -10.18 5.35
C GLN A 26 -13.84 -11.38 4.87
N MET A 27 -14.46 -11.28 3.69
CA MET A 27 -15.23 -12.38 3.10
C MET A 27 -14.36 -13.61 2.84
N ALA A 28 -13.14 -13.41 2.33
CA ALA A 28 -12.21 -14.49 2.04
C ALA A 28 -11.73 -15.21 3.32
N PHE A 29 -11.46 -14.47 4.40
CA PHE A 29 -11.09 -15.06 5.69
C PHE A 29 -12.25 -15.81 6.33
N GLU A 30 -13.47 -15.27 6.28
CA GLU A 30 -14.65 -15.94 6.82
C GLU A 30 -14.96 -17.25 6.07
N ALA A 31 -14.94 -17.23 4.74
CA ALA A 31 -15.10 -18.42 3.92
C ALA A 31 -13.98 -19.45 4.16
N ASN A 32 -12.74 -18.99 4.38
CA ASN A 32 -11.61 -19.89 4.64
C ASN A 32 -11.68 -20.56 6.02
N ARG A 33 -12.27 -19.91 7.03
CA ARG A 33 -12.50 -20.51 8.36
C ARG A 33 -13.56 -21.62 8.33
N GLN A 34 -14.48 -21.57 7.38
CA GLN A 34 -15.53 -22.58 7.21
C GLN A 34 -15.06 -23.82 6.42
N LYS A 35 -13.84 -23.79 5.86
CA LYS A 35 -13.26 -24.94 5.14
C LYS A 35 -12.66 -25.95 6.12
N GLU A 36 -12.82 -27.22 5.78
CA GLU A 36 -12.27 -28.36 6.53
C GLU A 36 -10.73 -28.36 6.56
N HIS A 37 -10.11 -27.80 5.51
CA HIS A 37 -8.67 -27.50 5.46
C HIS A 37 -8.46 -26.02 5.11
N PRO A 38 -8.17 -25.16 6.11
CA PRO A 38 -7.88 -23.75 5.88
C PRO A 38 -6.66 -23.60 4.99
N THR A 39 -6.78 -22.81 3.92
CA THR A 39 -5.66 -22.40 3.06
C THR A 39 -5.03 -21.10 3.54
N ASP A 40 -3.82 -20.75 3.10
CA ASP A 40 -3.17 -19.46 3.36
C ASP A 40 -3.81 -18.31 2.56
N ALA A 41 -5.08 -18.02 2.84
CA ALA A 41 -5.83 -16.91 2.25
C ALA A 41 -5.12 -15.56 2.52
N GLY A 42 -4.43 -15.45 3.66
CA GLY A 42 -3.67 -14.26 4.04
C GLY A 42 -2.55 -13.91 3.05
N LEU A 43 -1.82 -14.91 2.55
CA LEU A 43 -0.74 -14.68 1.57
C LEU A 43 -1.30 -14.14 0.24
N GLY A 44 -2.39 -14.73 -0.25
CA GLY A 44 -3.06 -14.26 -1.46
C GLY A 44 -3.57 -12.81 -1.34
N ILE A 45 -4.16 -12.47 -0.20
CA ILE A 45 -4.60 -11.09 0.11
C ILE A 45 -3.40 -10.14 0.19
N ALA A 46 -2.29 -10.55 0.81
CA ALA A 46 -1.07 -9.74 0.88
C ALA A 46 -0.45 -9.48 -0.50
N ILE A 47 -0.43 -10.47 -1.40
CA ILE A 47 0.02 -10.29 -2.79
C ILE A 47 -0.88 -9.28 -3.53
N LEU A 48 -2.20 -9.40 -3.37
CA LEU A 48 -3.15 -8.48 -3.99
C LEU A 48 -3.01 -7.05 -3.44
N LEU A 49 -2.73 -6.91 -2.14
CA LEU A 49 -2.40 -5.63 -1.51
C LEU A 49 -1.15 -5.01 -2.16
N VAL A 50 -0.06 -5.75 -2.28
CA VAL A 50 1.17 -5.27 -2.92
C VAL A 50 0.91 -4.82 -4.35
N PHE A 51 0.15 -5.61 -5.12
CA PHE A 51 -0.20 -5.24 -6.49
C PHE A 51 -0.96 -3.91 -6.56
N ILE A 52 -1.99 -3.72 -5.71
CA ILE A 52 -2.74 -2.47 -5.62
C ILE A 52 -1.82 -1.29 -5.24
N LEU A 53 -0.95 -1.50 -4.24
CA LEU A 53 -0.01 -0.48 -3.79
C LEU A 53 0.99 -0.09 -4.88
N ILE A 54 1.49 -1.04 -5.68
CA ILE A 54 2.38 -0.74 -6.81
C ILE A 54 1.67 0.10 -7.87
N VAL A 55 0.43 -0.24 -8.21
CA VAL A 55 -0.37 0.54 -9.17
C VAL A 55 -0.58 1.97 -8.67
N LEU A 56 -0.96 2.13 -7.40
CA LEU A 56 -1.09 3.46 -6.77
C LEU A 56 0.24 4.20 -6.75
N PHE A 57 1.33 3.53 -6.38
CA PHE A 57 2.68 4.10 -6.34
C PHE A 57 3.09 4.67 -7.70
N ILE A 58 2.90 3.91 -8.79
CA ILE A 58 3.21 4.37 -10.15
C ILE A 58 2.38 5.62 -10.49
N GLY A 59 1.08 5.62 -10.16
CA GLY A 59 0.21 6.79 -10.35
C GLY A 59 0.72 8.04 -9.63
N PHE A 60 1.04 7.92 -8.35
CA PHE A 60 1.60 9.02 -7.56
C PHE A 60 3.00 9.44 -8.01
N LEU A 61 3.80 8.51 -8.54
CA LEU A 61 5.13 8.82 -9.05
C LEU A 61 5.05 9.70 -10.31
N VAL A 62 4.13 9.38 -11.22
CA VAL A 62 3.86 10.20 -12.40
C VAL A 62 3.38 11.59 -11.99
N ASP A 63 2.45 11.66 -11.04
CA ASP A 63 1.93 12.93 -10.52
C ASP A 63 3.02 13.75 -9.82
N PHE A 64 3.88 13.12 -9.02
CA PHE A 64 5.03 13.74 -8.38
C PHE A 64 5.98 14.36 -9.43
N ILE A 65 6.39 13.60 -10.44
CA ILE A 65 7.27 14.09 -11.53
C ILE A 65 6.62 15.27 -12.24
N LYS A 66 5.33 15.19 -12.55
CA LYS A 66 4.58 16.26 -13.20
C LYS A 66 4.50 17.52 -12.34
N ASN A 67 4.26 17.38 -11.04
CA ASN A 67 4.16 18.49 -10.09
C ASN A 67 5.53 19.13 -9.82
N LEU A 68 6.59 18.32 -9.82
CA LEU A 68 7.97 18.79 -9.72
C LEU A 68 8.36 19.63 -10.96
N ARG A 69 8.05 19.14 -12.17
CA ARG A 69 8.25 19.89 -13.42
C ARG A 69 7.49 21.21 -13.46
N ARG A 70 6.30 21.25 -12.86
CA ARG A 70 5.47 22.46 -12.74
C ARG A 70 5.88 23.38 -11.57
N LYS A 71 6.98 23.08 -10.86
CA LYS A 71 7.47 23.80 -9.68
C LYS A 71 6.42 23.94 -8.55
N GLN A 72 5.46 23.00 -8.47
CA GLN A 72 4.43 22.99 -7.44
C GLN A 72 4.91 22.22 -6.19
N TYR A 73 5.96 22.72 -5.54
CA TYR A 73 6.66 22.03 -4.46
C TYR A 73 5.76 21.61 -3.29
N LYS A 74 4.73 22.39 -2.95
CA LYS A 74 3.78 22.04 -1.88
C LYS A 74 2.98 20.77 -2.19
N ILE A 75 2.59 20.58 -3.45
CA ILE A 75 1.81 19.40 -3.88
C ILE A 75 2.76 18.22 -4.10
N ALA A 76 3.94 18.47 -4.67
CA ALA A 76 4.99 17.46 -4.81
C ALA A 76 5.42 16.89 -3.45
N GLY A 77 5.51 17.72 -2.40
CA GLY A 77 5.81 17.24 -1.04
C GLY A 77 4.74 16.27 -0.51
N PHE A 78 3.46 16.53 -0.78
CA PHE A 78 2.38 15.62 -0.39
C PHE A 78 2.44 14.30 -1.16
N ASP A 79 2.67 14.37 -2.48
CA ASP A 79 2.84 13.16 -3.31
C ASP A 79 4.06 12.34 -2.83
N PHE A 80 5.15 12.99 -2.42
CA PHE A 80 6.32 12.32 -1.84
C PHE A 80 6.01 11.60 -0.53
N CYS A 81 5.26 12.24 0.39
CA CYS A 81 4.85 11.58 1.64
C CYS A 81 4.01 10.32 1.37
N LEU A 82 3.09 10.38 0.41
CA LEU A 82 2.28 9.20 0.03
C LEU A 82 3.12 8.10 -0.61
N LEU A 83 4.06 8.46 -1.50
CA LEU A 83 4.98 7.50 -2.10
C LEU A 83 5.79 6.79 -1.02
N LEU A 84 6.33 7.53 -0.05
CA LEU A 84 7.09 6.95 1.06
C LEU A 84 6.23 6.03 1.93
N LEU A 85 4.98 6.43 2.20
CA LEU A 85 4.01 5.62 2.94
C LEU A 85 3.71 4.30 2.24
N PHE A 86 3.58 4.28 0.91
CA PHE A 86 3.32 3.06 0.15
C PHE A 86 4.55 2.16 -0.03
N THR A 87 5.75 2.74 -0.02
CA THR A 87 7.00 1.99 -0.09
C THR A 87 7.18 1.05 1.10
N ILE A 88 6.82 1.48 2.31
CA ILE A 88 6.99 0.69 3.54
C ILE A 88 6.30 -0.68 3.45
N PRO A 89 4.97 -0.78 3.22
CA PRO A 89 4.28 -2.07 3.13
C PRO A 89 4.75 -2.90 1.93
N VAL A 90 5.12 -2.29 0.80
CA VAL A 90 5.66 -3.03 -0.36
C VAL A 90 7.00 -3.68 -0.02
N ILE A 91 7.91 -2.92 0.61
CA ILE A 91 9.21 -3.45 1.05
C ILE A 91 9.03 -4.52 2.13
N TYR A 92 8.16 -4.28 3.11
CA TYR A 92 7.91 -5.24 4.20
C TYR A 92 7.40 -6.58 3.67
N ILE A 93 6.37 -6.57 2.82
CA ILE A 93 5.82 -7.82 2.25
C ILE A 93 6.85 -8.48 1.34
N GLY A 94 7.60 -7.70 0.56
CA GLY A 94 8.71 -8.22 -0.24
C GLY A 94 9.73 -8.95 0.64
N CYS A 95 10.22 -8.32 1.69
CA CYS A 95 11.16 -8.89 2.65
C CYS A 95 10.64 -10.17 3.33
N LEU A 96 9.34 -10.23 3.59
CA LEU A 96 8.70 -11.42 4.17
C LEU A 96 8.70 -12.63 3.19
N MET A 97 8.71 -12.37 1.88
CA MET A 97 8.66 -13.40 0.82
C MET A 97 10.02 -13.88 0.32
N THR A 98 11.09 -13.06 0.43
CA THR A 98 12.44 -13.43 -0.06
C THR A 98 13.26 -14.17 1.00
N SER A 99 13.94 -13.45 1.91
CA SER A 99 14.78 -14.03 2.95
C SER A 99 15.00 -13.02 4.07
N ARG A 100 15.27 -13.51 5.30
CA ARG A 100 15.51 -12.65 6.48
C ARG A 100 16.95 -12.14 6.59
N GLU A 101 17.68 -12.02 5.49
CA GLU A 101 19.08 -11.59 5.56
C GLU A 101 19.23 -10.05 5.59
N CYS A 102 20.20 -9.59 6.39
CA CYS A 102 20.65 -8.19 6.49
C CYS A 102 19.50 -7.17 6.65
N PHE A 103 19.17 -6.44 5.58
CA PHE A 103 18.20 -5.35 5.56
C PHE A 103 16.78 -5.82 5.90
N CYS A 104 16.38 -6.99 5.42
CA CYS A 104 15.04 -7.51 5.65
C CYS A 104 14.85 -8.00 7.08
N GLY A 105 15.88 -8.59 7.70
CA GLY A 105 15.85 -8.95 9.13
C GLY A 105 15.67 -7.71 10.00
N TRP A 106 16.52 -6.70 9.81
CA TRP A 106 16.42 -5.43 10.56
C TRP A 106 15.06 -4.73 10.39
N LEU A 107 14.53 -4.70 9.16
CA LEU A 107 13.26 -4.05 8.87
C LEU A 107 12.06 -4.78 9.49
N ILE A 108 12.05 -6.12 9.45
CA ILE A 108 11.02 -6.93 10.10
C ILE A 108 11.07 -6.74 11.62
N ASP A 109 12.27 -6.84 12.24
CA ASP A 109 12.43 -6.70 13.68
C ASP A 109 12.02 -5.29 14.17
N THR A 110 12.31 -4.25 13.40
CA THR A 110 11.92 -2.87 13.73
C THR A 110 10.40 -2.68 13.70
N ILE A 111 9.72 -3.28 12.72
CA ILE A 111 8.26 -3.17 12.60
C ILE A 111 7.56 -4.04 13.66
N ASP A 112 8.08 -5.23 13.94
CA ASP A 112 7.55 -6.11 14.98
C ASP A 112 7.78 -5.53 16.38
N PHE A 113 8.88 -4.81 16.64
CA PHE A 113 9.09 -4.08 17.89
C PHE A 113 8.11 -2.90 18.08
N ALA A 114 7.60 -2.33 16.99
CA ALA A 114 6.65 -1.22 17.03
C ALA A 114 5.18 -1.67 17.19
N ARG A 115 4.92 -2.98 17.23
CA ARG A 115 3.60 -3.60 17.36
C ARG A 115 3.28 -3.97 18.80
#